data_AF-A0A1E5P404-F1
#
_entry.id   AF-A0A1E5P404-F1
#
_cell.length_a   1.000
_cell.length_b   1.000
_cell.length_c   1.000
_cell.angle_alpha   90.00
_cell.angle_beta   90.00
_cell.angle_gamma   90.00
#
_symmetry.space_group_name_H-M   'P 1'
#
loop_
_entity.id
_entity.type
_entity.pdbx_description
1 polymer ?
#
loop_
_entity_poly.entity_id
_entity_poly.type
_entity_poly.pdbx_seq_one_letter_code
_entity_poly.pdbx_strand_id
1 'polypeptide(L)'
;MVKAARGYLGTPYVWGGTSPGGFDCSGLIQYVYGKAGIQLPRVTYEQINVGHSVQPNKLRPGDLVFFDTDRKRTGPDHVGIYMGGGKFIHAPRPGSAVKISSLADSYYMDRWMAGRRIPGVAADASSGGGYAEEVAPRLDAHELAETYGMSYAFFKSQPSLMKLLNGAVAGQWTPEKFSAEVKNSSWWKKNSDTVRQAQLLSKTDPATYKATMEGARVSARQMAVEMGAILSQKKTDELARNMVHLGWQQAQVQNFLGQYVKFSKDHTLGGVAGQAAKAIKAEAYNLGVSVTEQSILNNAQYLVRGLTTMEKIQGSMREQAAGLYPAFGEQIMAGASMNELAQPYVQVLAEELQIPHTDVNVFTPKIKAAINRVDAKGQPAPMGLSEFTDMVRNDPSWRKTSAAADKTLNIGRQVLSDMGLGF
;
A
#
# COMPACT_ATOMS: atom_id res chain seq x y z
N MET A 1 24.07 38.54 -6.50
CA MET A 1 23.24 37.41 -5.99
C MET A 1 23.81 36.04 -6.32
N VAL A 2 23.93 35.66 -7.59
CA VAL A 2 24.38 34.30 -8.00
C VAL A 2 25.73 33.89 -7.40
N LYS A 3 26.72 34.79 -7.38
CA LYS A 3 28.03 34.56 -6.76
C LYS A 3 27.91 34.26 -5.26
N ALA A 4 27.09 35.02 -4.54
CA ALA A 4 26.86 34.82 -3.11
C ALA A 4 26.18 33.48 -2.82
N ALA A 5 25.18 33.10 -3.63
CA ALA A 5 24.50 31.81 -3.50
C ALA A 5 25.42 30.61 -3.78
N ARG A 6 26.31 30.71 -4.78
CA ARG A 6 27.29 29.65 -5.10
C ARG A 6 28.20 29.30 -3.93
N GLY A 7 28.49 30.25 -3.04
CA GLY A 7 29.31 30.02 -1.84
C GLY A 7 28.70 29.05 -0.83
N TYR A 8 27.41 28.69 -0.98
CA TYR A 8 26.72 27.73 -0.11
C TYR A 8 26.43 26.40 -0.79
N LEU A 9 26.96 26.14 -1.99
CA LEU A 9 26.84 24.83 -2.62
C LEU A 9 27.34 23.73 -1.68
N GLY A 10 26.54 22.66 -1.53
CA GLY A 10 26.83 21.57 -0.62
C GLY A 10 26.36 21.76 0.82
N THR A 11 25.90 22.96 1.22
CA THR A 11 25.31 23.14 2.56
C THR A 11 24.04 22.27 2.72
N PRO A 12 23.91 21.48 3.79
CA PRO A 12 22.76 20.59 3.99
C PRO A 12 21.42 21.33 4.01
N TYR A 13 20.37 20.66 3.53
CA TYR A 13 19.00 21.11 3.73
C TYR A 13 18.57 20.86 5.17
N VAL A 14 18.09 21.90 5.85
CA VAL A 14 17.49 21.83 7.18
C VAL A 14 16.17 22.59 7.16
N TRP A 15 15.07 21.91 7.47
CA TRP A 15 13.75 22.54 7.56
C TRP A 15 13.76 23.68 8.59
N GLY A 16 13.35 24.89 8.21
CA GLY A 16 13.45 26.06 9.07
C GLY A 16 14.83 26.73 9.05
N GLY A 17 15.83 26.16 8.39
CA GLY A 17 17.21 26.64 8.39
C GLY A 17 17.41 27.95 7.62
N THR A 18 18.14 28.90 8.22
CA THR A 18 18.38 30.25 7.70
C THR A 18 19.85 30.68 7.77
N SER A 19 20.78 29.75 8.01
CA SER A 19 22.19 30.06 8.24
C SER A 19 23.13 29.09 7.52
N PRO A 20 24.44 29.40 7.38
CA PRO A 20 25.40 28.52 6.69
C PRO A 20 25.55 27.11 7.27
N GLY A 21 25.05 26.84 8.48
CA GLY A 21 24.99 25.48 9.05
C GLY A 21 23.85 24.62 8.50
N GLY A 22 22.89 25.20 7.77
CA GLY A 22 21.78 24.50 7.16
C GLY A 22 20.69 25.47 6.68
N PHE A 23 20.20 25.23 5.45
CA PHE A 23 19.18 26.09 4.82
C PHE A 23 17.94 25.29 4.42
N ASP A 24 16.76 25.88 4.52
CA ASP A 24 15.63 25.50 3.65
C ASP A 24 15.57 26.39 2.40
N CYS A 25 14.64 26.10 1.49
CA CYS A 25 14.54 26.79 0.21
C CYS A 25 14.44 28.31 0.37
N SER A 26 13.50 28.80 1.18
CA SER A 26 13.25 30.23 1.39
C SER A 26 14.27 30.88 2.32
N GLY A 27 14.85 30.14 3.26
CA GLY A 27 15.93 30.58 4.16
C GLY A 27 17.24 30.84 3.43
N LEU A 28 17.57 30.04 2.41
CA LEU A 28 18.70 30.31 1.52
C LEU A 28 18.52 31.65 0.78
N ILE A 29 17.33 31.90 0.24
CA ILE A 29 17.01 33.14 -0.48
C ILE A 29 17.10 34.34 0.46
N GLN A 30 16.43 34.27 1.61
CA GLN A 30 16.43 35.33 2.61
C GLN A 30 17.86 35.69 3.04
N TYR A 31 18.70 34.68 3.29
CA TYR A 31 20.08 34.90 3.71
C TYR A 31 20.95 35.52 2.60
N VAL A 32 20.84 35.04 1.36
CA VAL A 32 21.63 35.56 0.22
C VAL A 32 21.26 37.01 -0.11
N TYR A 33 19.97 37.35 -0.10
CA TYR A 33 19.51 38.72 -0.37
C TYR A 33 19.76 39.65 0.82
N GLY A 34 19.64 39.15 2.05
CA GLY A 34 19.96 39.90 3.28
C GLY A 34 21.42 40.35 3.33
N LYS A 35 22.36 39.51 2.84
CA LYS A 35 23.78 39.91 2.68
C LYS A 35 24.01 41.07 1.71
N ALA A 36 23.04 41.35 0.86
CA ALA A 36 23.06 42.48 -0.07
C ALA A 36 22.15 43.63 0.39
N GLY A 37 21.71 43.64 1.65
CA GLY A 37 20.87 44.69 2.22
C GLY A 37 19.39 44.60 1.82
N ILE A 38 18.95 43.54 1.14
CA ILE A 38 17.57 43.36 0.70
C ILE A 38 16.86 42.41 1.66
N GLN A 39 15.89 42.94 2.40
CA GLN A 39 15.08 42.14 3.33
C GLN A 39 13.94 41.46 2.56
N LEU A 40 13.94 40.12 2.61
CA LEU A 40 12.86 39.31 2.07
C LEU A 40 12.09 38.62 3.21
N PRO A 41 10.77 38.42 3.05
CA PRO A 41 9.98 37.62 3.98
C PRO A 41 10.55 36.22 4.15
N ARG A 42 10.26 35.57 5.30
CA ARG A 42 10.91 34.30 5.67
C ARG A 42 10.47 33.12 4.81
N VAL A 43 9.25 33.14 4.32
CA VAL A 43 8.55 31.96 3.81
C VAL A 43 8.18 32.12 2.34
N THR A 44 8.17 31.01 1.59
CA THR A 44 7.99 31.00 0.13
C THR A 44 6.69 31.67 -0.33
N TYR A 45 5.59 31.48 0.41
CA TYR A 45 4.27 32.05 0.10
C TYR A 45 4.18 33.58 0.29
N GLU A 46 5.11 34.18 1.03
CA GLU A 46 5.26 35.63 1.12
C GLU A 46 6.27 36.14 0.10
N GLN A 47 7.39 35.43 -0.10
CA GLN A 47 8.44 35.78 -1.05
C GLN A 47 7.94 35.87 -2.50
N ILE A 48 7.00 35.00 -2.90
CA ILE A 48 6.42 35.02 -4.24
C ILE A 48 5.66 36.32 -4.55
N ASN A 49 5.28 37.10 -3.54
CA ASN A 49 4.55 38.36 -3.71
C ASN A 49 5.47 39.59 -3.72
N VAL A 50 6.79 39.41 -3.58
CA VAL A 50 7.76 40.50 -3.55
C VAL A 50 8.35 40.74 -4.94
N GLY A 51 8.42 42.02 -5.34
CA GLY A 51 8.98 42.45 -6.62
C GLY A 51 8.03 42.29 -7.80
N HIS A 52 8.58 42.35 -9.02
CA HIS A 52 7.79 42.33 -10.26
C HIS A 52 7.77 40.95 -10.91
N SER A 53 6.64 40.59 -11.53
CA SER A 53 6.50 39.33 -12.28
C SER A 53 7.38 39.32 -13.53
N VAL A 54 8.06 38.21 -13.78
CA VAL A 54 8.93 38.00 -14.95
C VAL A 54 8.54 36.73 -15.67
N GLN A 55 8.36 36.84 -16.99
CA GLN A 55 8.11 35.69 -17.86
C GLN A 55 9.37 34.80 -17.96
N PRO A 56 9.24 33.47 -18.12
CA PRO A 56 10.38 32.56 -18.18
C PRO A 56 11.47 32.94 -19.19
N ASN A 57 11.09 33.43 -20.36
CA ASN A 57 12.01 33.88 -21.42
C ASN A 57 12.67 35.26 -21.15
N LYS A 58 12.26 35.97 -20.10
CA LYS A 58 12.82 37.28 -19.68
C LYS A 58 13.59 37.19 -18.37
N LEU A 59 13.80 35.98 -17.85
CA LEU A 59 14.56 35.75 -16.63
C LEU A 59 16.00 36.22 -16.80
N ARG A 60 16.52 36.88 -15.78
CA ARG A 60 17.91 37.35 -15.67
C ARG A 60 18.57 36.75 -14.44
N PRO A 61 19.89 36.50 -14.46
CA PRO A 61 20.60 36.03 -13.28
C PRO A 61 20.28 36.90 -12.05
N GLY A 62 19.83 36.28 -10.96
CA GLY A 62 19.34 36.97 -9.78
C GLY A 62 17.82 37.20 -9.71
N ASP A 63 17.04 36.76 -10.70
CA ASP A 63 15.59 36.60 -10.53
C ASP A 63 15.29 35.37 -9.66
N LEU A 64 14.19 35.41 -8.91
CA LEU A 64 13.68 34.26 -8.16
C LEU A 64 12.76 33.43 -9.03
N VAL A 65 12.83 32.11 -8.86
CA VAL A 65 11.98 31.12 -9.56
C VAL A 65 11.23 30.29 -8.53
N PHE A 66 9.92 30.15 -8.70
CA PHE A 66 9.01 29.53 -7.73
C PHE A 66 8.33 28.30 -8.31
N PHE A 67 8.11 27.29 -7.46
CA PHE A 67 7.53 26.01 -7.84
C PHE A 67 6.53 25.45 -6.82
N ASP A 68 5.60 24.64 -7.32
CA ASP A 68 4.68 23.79 -6.54
C ASP A 68 5.22 22.35 -6.52
N THR A 69 6.01 22.02 -5.51
CA THR A 69 6.71 20.73 -5.40
C THR A 69 6.09 19.74 -4.42
N ASP A 70 5.16 20.18 -3.59
CA ASP A 70 4.39 19.36 -2.67
C ASP A 70 3.06 18.88 -3.28
N ARG A 71 3.01 17.60 -3.65
CA ARG A 71 1.81 16.97 -4.20
C ARG A 71 0.65 16.84 -3.21
N LYS A 72 0.86 17.10 -1.91
CA LYS A 72 -0.19 17.03 -0.89
C LYS A 72 -0.88 18.37 -0.67
N ARG A 73 -0.29 19.48 -1.13
CA ARG A 73 -0.81 20.82 -0.87
C ARG A 73 -0.42 21.79 -1.99
N THR A 74 -1.41 22.28 -2.73
CA THR A 74 -1.19 23.22 -3.84
C THR A 74 -0.69 24.57 -3.34
N GLY A 75 0.36 25.09 -3.96
CA GLY A 75 0.88 26.43 -3.68
C GLY A 75 2.40 26.54 -3.81
N PRO A 76 2.95 27.76 -3.66
CA PRO A 76 4.39 28.00 -3.79
C PRO A 76 5.13 27.48 -2.56
N ASP A 77 5.53 26.21 -2.58
CA ASP A 77 6.30 25.56 -1.53
C ASP A 77 7.81 25.61 -1.76
N HIS A 78 8.25 25.95 -2.98
CA HIS A 78 9.67 25.95 -3.33
C HIS A 78 10.15 27.18 -4.09
N VAL A 79 11.42 27.56 -3.88
CA VAL A 79 12.05 28.73 -4.50
C VAL A 79 13.55 28.53 -4.76
N GLY A 80 14.07 29.19 -5.80
CA GLY A 80 15.50 29.26 -6.10
C GLY A 80 15.91 30.57 -6.79
N ILE A 81 17.22 30.78 -6.95
CA ILE A 81 17.80 31.95 -7.64
C ILE A 81 18.21 31.53 -9.06
N TYR A 82 17.63 32.16 -10.07
CA TYR A 82 18.01 31.95 -11.47
C TYR A 82 19.44 32.41 -11.72
N MET A 83 20.18 31.64 -12.51
CA MET A 83 21.60 31.85 -12.76
C MET A 83 21.93 32.21 -14.21
N GLY A 84 20.93 32.22 -15.10
CA GLY A 84 21.15 32.23 -16.54
C GLY A 84 21.28 30.83 -17.13
N GLY A 85 21.17 30.70 -18.46
CA GLY A 85 21.32 29.44 -19.17
C GLY A 85 20.33 28.35 -18.74
N GLY A 86 19.14 28.74 -18.28
CA GLY A 86 18.11 27.81 -17.82
C GLY A 86 18.41 27.16 -16.46
N LYS A 87 19.43 27.61 -15.71
CA LYS A 87 19.82 27.02 -14.42
C LYS A 87 19.40 27.89 -13.24
N PHE A 88 19.20 27.27 -12.08
CA PHE A 88 18.92 27.96 -10.82
C PHE A 88 19.56 27.24 -9.63
N ILE A 89 19.91 27.99 -8.58
CA ILE A 89 20.48 27.47 -7.34
C ILE A 89 19.45 27.50 -6.22
N HIS A 90 19.38 26.43 -5.43
CA HIS A 90 18.36 26.26 -4.40
C HIS A 90 18.73 25.23 -3.34
N ALA A 91 18.03 25.24 -2.21
CA ALA A 91 18.06 24.19 -1.19
C ALA A 91 16.82 23.28 -1.37
N PRO A 92 16.94 22.08 -1.97
CA PRO A 92 15.82 21.33 -2.54
C PRO A 92 14.84 20.72 -1.53
N ARG A 93 15.32 19.90 -0.57
CA ARG A 93 14.50 19.11 0.36
C ARG A 93 15.37 18.40 1.41
N PRO A 94 14.80 17.86 2.50
CA PRO A 94 15.54 17.05 3.48
C PRO A 94 16.30 15.89 2.83
N GLY A 95 17.50 15.60 3.35
CA GLY A 95 18.38 14.56 2.79
C GLY A 95 19.13 14.98 1.51
N SER A 96 19.09 16.27 1.16
CA SER A 96 19.86 16.84 0.05
C SER A 96 20.54 18.13 0.51
N ALA A 97 21.29 18.77 -0.38
CA ALA A 97 22.08 19.95 -0.09
C ALA A 97 21.82 21.03 -1.13
N VAL A 98 22.23 22.27 -0.83
CA VAL A 98 22.20 23.38 -1.77
C VAL A 98 22.92 22.96 -3.06
N LYS A 99 22.21 23.05 -4.18
CA LYS A 99 22.68 22.57 -5.48
C LYS A 99 22.17 23.44 -6.61
N ILE A 100 22.72 23.21 -7.79
CA ILE A 100 22.24 23.82 -9.03
C ILE A 100 21.33 22.82 -9.73
N SER A 101 20.16 23.27 -10.17
CA SER A 101 19.19 22.49 -10.95
C SER A 101 18.85 23.23 -12.24
N SER A 102 18.27 22.49 -13.20
CA SER A 102 17.84 23.04 -14.48
C SER A 102 16.34 23.31 -14.46
N LEU A 103 15.91 24.45 -15.01
CA LEU A 103 14.49 24.74 -15.29
C LEU A 103 13.94 23.82 -16.39
N ALA A 104 14.81 23.24 -17.21
CA ALA A 104 14.43 22.26 -18.23
C ALA A 104 14.23 20.84 -17.67
N ASP A 105 14.51 20.62 -16.38
CA ASP A 105 14.13 19.38 -15.70
C ASP A 105 12.60 19.34 -15.61
N SER A 106 12.00 18.26 -16.15
CA SER A 106 10.55 18.02 -16.11
C SER A 106 9.96 18.21 -14.71
N TYR A 107 10.73 17.87 -13.66
CA TYR A 107 10.28 18.08 -12.30
C TYR A 107 9.96 19.54 -12.02
N TYR A 108 10.86 20.47 -12.33
CA TYR A 108 10.67 21.91 -12.09
C TYR A 108 9.84 22.58 -13.18
N MET A 109 9.89 22.07 -14.41
CA MET A 109 9.10 22.58 -15.53
C MET A 109 7.59 22.40 -15.29
N ASP A 110 7.15 21.20 -14.90
CA ASP A 110 5.74 20.89 -14.64
C ASP A 110 5.20 21.59 -13.39
N ARG A 111 6.11 22.08 -12.56
CA ARG A 111 5.82 22.69 -11.25
C ARG A 111 6.08 24.18 -11.25
N TRP A 112 6.41 24.75 -12.40
CA TRP A 112 6.69 26.17 -12.53
C TRP A 112 5.46 26.99 -12.11
N MET A 113 5.68 27.95 -11.21
CA MET A 113 4.65 28.89 -10.80
C MET A 113 4.94 30.31 -11.29
N ALA A 114 6.12 30.85 -10.94
CA ALA A 114 6.40 32.26 -11.19
C ALA A 114 7.89 32.58 -11.24
N GLY A 115 8.24 33.62 -12.00
CA GLY A 115 9.51 34.33 -11.91
C GLY A 115 9.31 35.69 -11.24
N ARG A 116 10.16 36.08 -10.29
CA ARG A 116 10.10 37.39 -9.63
C ARG A 116 11.44 38.12 -9.69
N ARG A 117 11.40 39.39 -10.11
CA ARG A 117 12.55 40.28 -10.05
C ARG A 117 12.44 41.22 -8.88
N ILE A 118 13.43 41.17 -8.00
CA ILE A 118 13.50 42.00 -6.80
C ILE A 118 14.15 43.34 -7.14
N PRO A 119 13.49 44.50 -6.89
CA PRO A 119 14.09 45.81 -7.07
C PRO A 119 15.34 46.01 -6.21
N GLY A 120 16.30 46.82 -6.67
CA GLY A 120 17.54 47.10 -5.94
C GLY A 120 18.71 46.14 -6.22
N VAL A 121 18.51 45.11 -7.05
CA VAL A 121 19.61 44.27 -7.58
C VAL A 121 20.19 44.94 -8.82
N ALA A 122 21.28 45.71 -8.68
CA ALA A 122 21.98 46.31 -9.82
C ALA A 122 22.52 45.21 -10.75
N ALA A 123 22.25 45.33 -12.05
CA ALA A 123 22.89 44.51 -13.07
C ALA A 123 24.24 45.14 -13.39
N ASP A 124 25.33 44.38 -13.22
CA ASP A 124 26.65 44.84 -13.68
C ASP A 124 26.61 45.00 -15.20
N ALA A 125 26.61 46.26 -15.64
CA ALA A 125 26.74 46.67 -17.02
C ALA A 125 28.22 46.80 -17.36
N SER A 126 28.84 45.75 -17.90
CA SER A 126 30.15 45.86 -18.54
C SER A 126 30.42 44.70 -19.51
N SER A 127 30.03 44.88 -20.77
CA SER A 127 30.85 44.58 -21.96
C SER A 127 30.04 44.81 -23.24
N GLY A 128 30.01 46.07 -23.68
CA GLY A 128 29.77 46.37 -25.09
C GLY A 128 31.01 46.00 -25.89
N GLY A 129 30.89 45.01 -26.77
CA GLY A 129 31.90 44.59 -27.73
C GLY A 129 31.25 43.65 -28.73
N GLY A 130 31.27 44.00 -30.01
CA GLY A 130 30.49 43.36 -31.07
C GLY A 130 30.70 41.84 -31.15
N TYR A 131 29.59 41.11 -31.26
CA TYR A 131 29.62 39.70 -31.59
C TYR A 131 29.88 39.53 -33.09
N ALA A 132 31.15 39.31 -33.43
CA ALA A 132 31.46 38.38 -34.50
C ALA A 132 30.95 36.99 -34.06
N GLU A 133 30.39 36.25 -35.00
CA GLU A 133 29.78 34.93 -34.81
C GLU A 133 30.84 33.90 -34.36
N GLU A 134 31.05 33.76 -33.06
CA GLU A 134 31.85 32.67 -32.49
C GLU A 134 31.08 31.36 -32.64
N VAL A 135 31.62 30.46 -33.48
CA VAL A 135 31.13 29.10 -33.68
C VAL A 135 31.19 28.36 -32.34
N ALA A 136 30.03 27.98 -31.79
CA ALA A 136 29.94 27.23 -30.54
C ALA A 136 30.82 25.96 -30.58
N PRO A 137 31.53 25.61 -29.48
CA PRO A 137 32.39 24.43 -29.45
C PRO A 137 31.58 23.16 -29.70
N ARG A 138 32.13 22.26 -30.54
CA ARG A 138 31.52 20.97 -30.87
C ARG A 138 31.55 20.07 -29.64
N LEU A 139 30.39 19.80 -29.04
CA LEU A 139 30.25 18.88 -27.91
C LEU A 139 30.54 17.44 -28.35
N ASP A 140 31.34 16.72 -27.57
CA ASP A 140 31.54 15.29 -27.79
C ASP A 140 30.36 14.45 -27.25
N ALA A 141 30.38 13.14 -27.50
CA ALA A 141 29.29 12.25 -27.11
C ALA A 141 29.07 12.18 -25.58
N HIS A 142 30.11 12.43 -24.78
CA HIS A 142 30.05 12.40 -23.32
C HIS A 142 29.44 13.70 -22.80
N GLU A 143 29.93 14.84 -23.27
CA GLU A 143 29.43 16.17 -22.92
C GLU A 143 27.97 16.37 -23.35
N LEU A 144 27.63 15.87 -24.54
CA LEU A 144 26.26 15.89 -25.03
C LEU A 144 25.35 15.01 -24.16
N ALA A 145 25.78 13.81 -23.75
CA ALA A 145 25.01 12.95 -22.86
C ALA A 145 24.74 13.62 -21.50
N GLU A 146 25.76 14.23 -20.89
CA GLU A 146 25.65 14.94 -19.62
C GLU A 146 24.74 16.17 -19.68
N THR A 147 24.69 16.86 -20.83
CA THR A 147 23.77 17.99 -21.07
C THR A 147 22.30 17.57 -20.92
N TYR A 148 21.98 16.30 -21.17
CA TYR A 148 20.64 15.73 -21.00
C TYR A 148 20.41 15.00 -19.68
N GLY A 149 21.38 15.06 -18.76
CA GLY A 149 21.28 14.37 -17.47
C GLY A 149 21.31 12.84 -17.58
N MET A 150 21.80 12.30 -18.70
CA MET A 150 21.93 10.86 -18.94
C MET A 150 23.40 10.49 -19.09
N SER A 151 23.89 9.47 -18.38
CA SER A 151 25.29 9.08 -18.53
C SER A 151 25.55 8.44 -19.89
N TYR A 152 26.76 8.59 -20.41
CA TYR A 152 27.20 7.85 -21.59
C TYR A 152 27.05 6.31 -21.42
N ALA A 153 27.27 5.82 -20.19
CA ALA A 153 27.04 4.42 -19.82
C ALA A 153 25.56 4.00 -19.95
N PHE A 154 24.62 4.91 -19.69
CA PHE A 154 23.20 4.67 -19.91
C PHE A 154 22.88 4.52 -21.40
N PHE A 155 23.39 5.40 -22.26
CA PHE A 155 23.20 5.29 -23.72
C PHE A 155 23.77 3.99 -24.28
N LYS A 156 24.96 3.56 -23.85
CA LYS A 156 25.53 2.25 -24.22
C LYS A 156 24.61 1.07 -23.91
N SER A 157 23.82 1.17 -22.84
CA SER A 157 22.85 0.13 -22.48
C SER A 157 21.54 0.16 -23.27
N GLN A 158 21.32 1.21 -24.10
CA GLN A 158 20.11 1.42 -24.88
C GLN A 158 20.48 1.64 -26.36
N PRO A 159 20.58 0.58 -27.18
CA PRO A 159 21.08 0.67 -28.56
C PRO A 159 20.34 1.70 -29.44
N SER A 160 19.02 1.82 -29.27
CA SER A 160 18.22 2.81 -29.99
C SER A 160 18.57 4.25 -29.62
N LEU A 161 18.80 4.53 -28.33
CA LEU A 161 19.22 5.85 -27.86
C LEU A 161 20.67 6.14 -28.22
N MET A 162 21.54 5.12 -28.22
CA MET A 162 22.93 5.26 -28.66
C MET A 162 23.02 5.71 -30.12
N LYS A 163 22.14 5.18 -30.99
CA LYS A 163 22.06 5.62 -32.39
C LYS A 163 21.67 7.10 -32.50
N LEU A 164 20.74 7.57 -31.67
CA LEU A 164 20.36 8.98 -31.61
C LEU A 164 21.53 9.86 -31.14
N LEU A 165 22.29 9.41 -30.13
CA LEU A 165 23.44 10.14 -29.60
C LEU A 165 24.53 10.31 -30.66
N ASN A 166 24.88 9.22 -31.35
CA ASN A 166 25.84 9.26 -32.44
C ASN A 166 25.39 10.16 -33.60
N GLY A 167 24.09 10.11 -33.95
CA GLY A 167 23.51 10.98 -34.96
C GLY A 167 23.54 12.47 -34.57
N ALA A 168 23.33 12.76 -33.29
CA ALA A 168 23.38 14.12 -32.76
C ALA A 168 24.79 14.72 -32.74
N VAL A 169 25.81 13.91 -32.39
CA VAL A 169 27.21 14.32 -32.47
C VAL A 169 27.63 14.55 -33.92
N ALA A 170 27.34 13.62 -34.83
CA ALA A 170 27.71 13.73 -36.23
C ALA A 170 26.99 14.89 -36.94
N GLY A 171 25.72 15.11 -36.61
CA GLY A 171 24.88 16.16 -37.21
C GLY A 171 24.85 17.48 -36.42
N GLN A 172 25.64 17.61 -35.36
CA GLN A 172 25.70 18.79 -34.49
C GLN A 172 24.32 19.29 -34.04
N TRP A 173 23.48 18.38 -33.54
CA TRP A 173 22.12 18.72 -33.13
C TRP A 173 22.12 19.63 -31.90
N THR A 174 21.17 20.57 -31.85
CA THR A 174 20.98 21.41 -30.66
C THR A 174 20.43 20.60 -29.48
N PRO A 175 20.63 21.09 -28.23
CA PRO A 175 20.01 20.55 -27.03
C PRO A 175 18.47 20.42 -27.08
N GLU A 176 17.79 21.19 -27.92
CA GLU A 176 16.34 21.09 -28.08
C GLU A 176 15.97 19.95 -29.03
N LYS A 177 16.71 19.84 -30.15
CA LYS A 177 16.48 18.81 -31.17
C LYS A 177 16.73 17.41 -30.63
N PHE A 178 17.86 17.16 -29.97
CA PHE A 178 18.11 15.81 -29.45
C PHE A 178 17.13 15.45 -28.30
N SER A 179 16.65 16.43 -27.51
CA SER A 179 15.58 16.20 -26.53
C SER A 179 14.31 15.68 -27.22
N ALA A 180 13.91 16.33 -28.32
CA ALA A 180 12.72 15.97 -29.07
C ALA A 180 12.82 14.56 -29.67
N GLU A 181 13.98 14.22 -30.23
CA GLU A 181 14.24 12.89 -30.82
C GLU A 181 14.24 11.78 -29.77
N VAL A 182 14.85 12.03 -28.59
CA VAL A 182 14.79 11.09 -27.47
C VAL A 182 13.35 10.89 -27.00
N LYS A 183 12.56 11.96 -26.84
CA LYS A 183 11.13 11.89 -26.48
C LYS A 183 10.27 11.17 -27.52
N ASN A 184 10.62 11.29 -28.79
CA ASN A 184 9.92 10.63 -29.89
C ASN A 184 10.29 9.16 -30.07
N SER A 185 11.41 8.72 -29.48
CA SER A 185 11.88 7.35 -29.57
C SER A 185 10.88 6.34 -29.01
N SER A 186 10.86 5.14 -29.60
CA SER A 186 10.07 4.01 -29.10
C SER A 186 10.43 3.64 -27.66
N TRP A 187 11.69 3.87 -27.26
CA TRP A 187 12.12 3.61 -25.88
C TRP A 187 11.41 4.57 -24.91
N TRP A 188 11.38 5.87 -25.21
CA TRP A 188 10.74 6.85 -24.34
C TRP A 188 9.24 6.59 -24.19
N LYS A 189 8.55 6.28 -25.30
CA LYS A 189 7.10 6.02 -25.32
C LYS A 189 6.70 4.72 -24.60
N LYS A 190 7.58 3.70 -24.60
CA LYS A 190 7.30 2.40 -23.95
C LYS A 190 7.58 2.38 -22.45
N ASN A 191 8.47 3.24 -21.96
CA ASN A 191 8.87 3.26 -20.55
C ASN A 191 8.22 4.44 -19.85
N SER A 192 7.46 4.22 -18.78
CA SER A 192 6.93 5.31 -17.96
C SER A 192 8.05 6.12 -17.30
N ASP A 193 7.74 7.31 -16.81
CA ASP A 193 8.70 8.21 -16.16
C ASP A 193 9.48 7.52 -15.04
N THR A 194 8.80 6.77 -14.18
CA THR A 194 9.40 6.01 -13.08
C THR A 194 10.33 4.91 -13.59
N VAL A 195 9.98 4.22 -14.69
CA VAL A 195 10.83 3.20 -15.32
C VAL A 195 12.08 3.85 -15.91
N ARG A 196 11.93 4.98 -16.61
CA ARG A 196 13.06 5.72 -17.19
C ARG A 196 14.03 6.18 -16.09
N GLN A 197 13.52 6.72 -14.99
CA GLN A 197 14.34 7.15 -13.84
C GLN A 197 15.06 5.97 -13.16
N ALA A 198 14.36 4.85 -12.94
CA ALA A 198 14.98 3.66 -12.34
C ALA A 198 16.07 3.05 -13.25
N GLN A 199 15.83 3.00 -14.56
CA GLN A 199 16.83 2.55 -15.54
C GLN A 199 18.03 3.49 -15.57
N LEU A 200 17.81 4.80 -15.54
CA LEU A 200 18.88 5.79 -15.49
C LEU A 200 19.71 5.64 -14.21
N LEU A 201 19.07 5.61 -13.04
CA LEU A 201 19.72 5.43 -11.75
C LEU A 201 20.58 4.16 -11.70
N SER A 202 20.10 3.06 -12.30
CA SER A 202 20.86 1.80 -12.36
C SER A 202 22.20 1.90 -13.09
N LYS A 203 22.40 2.96 -13.89
CA LYS A 203 23.62 3.21 -14.67
C LYS A 203 24.42 4.40 -14.17
N THR A 204 23.77 5.42 -13.62
CA THR A 204 24.43 6.62 -13.09
C THR A 204 24.91 6.44 -11.66
N ASP A 205 24.15 5.70 -10.83
CA ASP A 205 24.51 5.36 -9.46
C ASP A 205 24.04 3.93 -9.11
N PRO A 206 24.81 2.91 -9.54
CA PRO A 206 24.48 1.51 -9.31
C PRO A 206 24.39 1.13 -7.84
N ALA A 207 25.14 1.82 -6.96
CA ALA A 207 25.13 1.57 -5.52
C ALA A 207 23.79 2.00 -4.90
N THR A 208 23.34 3.22 -5.20
CA THR A 208 22.03 3.71 -4.76
C THR A 208 20.88 2.91 -5.37
N TYR A 209 20.99 2.50 -6.64
CA TYR A 209 19.99 1.63 -7.26
C TYR A 209 19.90 0.27 -6.54
N LYS A 210 21.05 -0.37 -6.25
CA LYS A 210 21.09 -1.65 -5.53
C LYS A 210 20.47 -1.50 -4.14
N ALA A 211 20.83 -0.46 -3.39
CA ALA A 211 20.27 -0.18 -2.07
C ALA A 211 18.74 0.04 -2.12
N THR A 212 18.26 0.79 -3.12
CA THR A 212 16.82 1.02 -3.35
C THR A 212 16.08 -0.29 -3.62
N MET A 213 16.65 -1.15 -4.47
CA MET A 213 16.09 -2.46 -4.77
C MET A 213 16.10 -3.41 -3.55
N GLU A 214 17.17 -3.44 -2.76
CA GLU A 214 17.20 -4.23 -1.52
C GLU A 214 16.17 -3.72 -0.51
N GLY A 215 16.05 -2.40 -0.32
CA GLY A 215 15.02 -1.81 0.53
C GLY A 215 13.60 -2.19 0.09
N ALA A 216 13.34 -2.15 -1.22
CA ALA A 216 12.06 -2.60 -1.78
C ALA A 216 11.80 -4.10 -1.55
N ARG A 217 12.82 -4.96 -1.64
CA ARG A 217 12.68 -6.40 -1.32
C ARG A 217 12.38 -6.64 0.15
N VAL A 218 13.06 -5.92 1.06
CA VAL A 218 12.80 -6.03 2.50
C VAL A 218 11.36 -5.60 2.80
N SER A 219 10.94 -4.45 2.25
CA SER A 219 9.56 -3.96 2.38
C SER A 219 8.54 -4.96 1.82
N ALA A 220 8.79 -5.52 0.63
CA ALA A 220 7.96 -6.56 0.03
C ALA A 220 7.81 -7.81 0.90
N ARG A 221 8.91 -8.30 1.50
CA ARG A 221 8.88 -9.45 2.42
C ARG A 221 8.11 -9.13 3.70
N GLN A 222 8.30 -7.95 4.27
CA GLN A 222 7.60 -7.51 5.48
C GLN A 222 6.08 -7.46 5.24
N MET A 223 5.66 -6.78 4.17
CA MET A 223 4.25 -6.73 3.78
C MET A 223 3.70 -8.13 3.46
N ALA A 224 4.49 -9.01 2.85
CA ALA A 224 4.07 -10.38 2.59
C ALA A 224 3.78 -11.13 3.91
N VAL A 225 4.67 -11.04 4.90
CA VAL A 225 4.48 -11.66 6.22
C VAL A 225 3.24 -11.08 6.92
N GLU A 226 3.08 -9.76 6.93
CA GLU A 226 1.92 -9.08 7.51
C GLU A 226 0.60 -9.55 6.87
N MET A 227 0.58 -9.72 5.56
CA MET A 227 -0.61 -10.18 4.84
C MET A 227 -0.82 -11.70 4.90
N GLY A 228 0.18 -12.47 5.34
CA GLY A 228 0.15 -13.94 5.27
C GLY A 228 0.45 -14.51 3.89
N ALA A 229 1.08 -13.73 3.02
CA ALA A 229 1.48 -14.15 1.68
C ALA A 229 2.82 -14.89 1.71
N ILE A 230 2.93 -15.99 0.95
CA ILE A 230 4.14 -16.80 0.85
C ILE A 230 4.75 -16.60 -0.54
N LEU A 231 5.78 -15.75 -0.62
CA LEU A 231 6.48 -15.43 -1.87
C LEU A 231 7.74 -16.26 -2.08
N SER A 232 7.99 -16.66 -3.33
CA SER A 232 9.31 -17.12 -3.76
C SER A 232 10.25 -15.94 -3.96
N GLN A 233 11.57 -16.18 -3.96
CA GLN A 233 12.56 -15.14 -4.22
C GLN A 233 12.28 -14.41 -5.56
N LYS A 234 11.93 -15.17 -6.62
CA LYS A 234 11.57 -14.60 -7.94
C LYS A 234 10.38 -13.63 -7.85
N LYS A 235 9.35 -13.97 -7.06
CA LYS A 235 8.16 -13.12 -6.90
C LYS A 235 8.42 -11.91 -6.01
N THR A 236 9.27 -12.05 -5.00
CA THR A 236 9.78 -10.92 -4.21
C THR A 236 10.55 -9.93 -5.09
N ASP A 237 11.41 -10.43 -5.99
CA ASP A 237 12.16 -9.59 -6.93
C ASP A 237 11.25 -8.90 -7.95
N GLU A 238 10.22 -9.58 -8.43
CA GLU A 238 9.19 -9.01 -9.31
C GLU A 238 8.44 -7.88 -8.62
N LEU A 239 7.97 -8.10 -7.38
CA LEU A 239 7.25 -7.09 -6.61
C LEU A 239 8.14 -5.87 -6.30
N ALA A 240 9.38 -6.10 -5.85
CA ALA A 240 10.33 -5.03 -5.58
C ALA A 240 10.62 -4.19 -6.83
N ARG A 241 10.77 -4.83 -8.00
CA ARG A 241 10.90 -4.11 -9.28
C ARG A 241 9.67 -3.30 -9.59
N ASN A 242 8.47 -3.84 -9.43
CA ASN A 242 7.24 -3.09 -9.70
C ASN A 242 7.09 -1.89 -8.75
N MET A 243 7.46 -2.02 -7.49
CA MET A 243 7.49 -0.90 -6.52
C MET A 243 8.44 0.21 -6.97
N VAL A 244 9.66 -0.15 -7.41
CA VAL A 244 10.69 0.84 -7.78
C VAL A 244 10.48 1.41 -9.19
N HIS A 245 10.17 0.56 -10.17
CA HIS A 245 10.10 0.93 -11.59
C HIS A 245 8.72 1.42 -11.99
N LEU A 246 7.64 0.82 -11.46
CA LEU A 246 6.27 1.19 -11.81
C LEU A 246 5.62 2.08 -10.76
N GLY A 247 6.32 2.37 -9.65
CA GLY A 247 5.81 3.22 -8.58
C GLY A 247 4.57 2.63 -7.89
N TRP A 248 4.46 1.30 -7.81
CA TRP A 248 3.31 0.63 -7.22
C TRP A 248 3.08 1.10 -5.78
N GLN A 249 1.86 1.57 -5.54
CA GLN A 249 1.35 2.02 -4.25
C GLN A 249 0.79 0.85 -3.44
N GLN A 250 0.47 1.11 -2.17
CA GLN A 250 0.02 0.11 -1.21
C GLN A 250 -1.09 -0.81 -1.75
N ALA A 251 -2.11 -0.27 -2.41
CA ALA A 251 -3.21 -1.07 -2.97
C ALA A 251 -2.76 -2.06 -4.05
N GLN A 252 -1.81 -1.68 -4.92
CA GLN A 252 -1.28 -2.55 -5.97
C GLN A 252 -0.42 -3.67 -5.36
N VAL A 253 0.38 -3.31 -4.35
CA VAL A 253 1.18 -4.27 -3.59
C VAL A 253 0.29 -5.26 -2.85
N GLN A 254 -0.74 -4.78 -2.15
CA GLN A 254 -1.72 -5.63 -1.46
C GLN A 254 -2.43 -6.57 -2.42
N ASN A 255 -2.92 -6.06 -3.57
CA ASN A 255 -3.57 -6.91 -4.56
C ASN A 255 -2.63 -7.98 -5.12
N PHE A 256 -1.35 -7.66 -5.33
CA PHE A 256 -0.35 -8.65 -5.74
C PHE A 256 -0.11 -9.69 -4.65
N LEU A 257 0.16 -9.27 -3.41
CA LEU A 257 0.44 -10.15 -2.28
C LEU A 257 -0.73 -11.06 -1.94
N GLY A 258 -1.96 -10.55 -2.02
CA GLY A 258 -3.17 -11.31 -1.76
C GLY A 258 -3.34 -12.54 -2.67
N GLN A 259 -2.78 -12.53 -3.88
CA GLN A 259 -2.78 -13.71 -4.77
C GLN A 259 -1.86 -14.84 -4.27
N TYR A 260 -0.93 -14.53 -3.38
CA TYR A 260 0.05 -15.47 -2.82
C TYR A 260 -0.23 -15.81 -1.35
N VAL A 261 -1.35 -15.37 -0.81
CA VAL A 261 -1.89 -15.93 0.45
C VAL A 261 -2.33 -17.35 0.17
N LYS A 262 -1.78 -18.31 0.90
CA LYS A 262 -2.06 -19.74 0.77
C LYS A 262 -1.76 -20.44 2.07
N PHE A 263 -2.32 -21.63 2.26
CA PHE A 263 -2.03 -22.46 3.41
C PHE A 263 -0.54 -22.82 3.49
N SER A 264 -0.02 -22.77 4.70
CA SER A 264 1.25 -23.38 5.08
C SER A 264 1.11 -24.91 5.14
N LYS A 265 2.22 -25.61 5.42
CA LYS A 265 2.24 -27.08 5.51
C LYS A 265 1.35 -27.62 6.64
N ASP A 266 1.17 -26.83 7.69
CA ASP A 266 0.31 -27.09 8.85
C ASP A 266 -1.15 -26.65 8.64
N HIS A 267 -1.56 -26.38 7.38
CA HIS A 267 -2.93 -25.97 7.04
C HIS A 267 -3.39 -24.68 7.76
N THR A 268 -2.46 -23.77 8.05
CA THR A 268 -2.77 -22.47 8.63
C THR A 268 -2.48 -21.33 7.65
N LEU A 269 -3.14 -20.19 7.86
CA LEU A 269 -2.82 -18.93 7.18
C LEU A 269 -2.07 -18.03 8.16
N GLY A 270 -1.11 -17.26 7.66
CA GLY A 270 -0.33 -16.31 8.43
C GLY A 270 -0.92 -14.89 8.42
N GLY A 271 -0.35 -14.01 9.24
CA GLY A 271 -0.66 -12.57 9.20
C GLY A 271 -2.14 -12.24 9.35
N VAL A 272 -2.57 -11.17 8.67
CA VAL A 272 -3.97 -10.71 8.65
C VAL A 272 -4.89 -11.75 8.01
N ALA A 273 -4.45 -12.48 6.99
CA ALA A 273 -5.25 -13.56 6.40
C ALA A 273 -5.53 -14.69 7.40
N GLY A 274 -4.56 -15.02 8.26
CA GLY A 274 -4.71 -15.97 9.37
C GLY A 274 -5.72 -15.54 10.40
N GLN A 275 -5.69 -14.27 10.80
CA GLN A 275 -6.67 -13.71 11.72
C GLN A 275 -8.07 -13.74 11.11
N ALA A 276 -8.21 -13.34 9.85
CA ALA A 276 -9.47 -13.42 9.11
C ALA A 276 -9.99 -14.86 9.04
N ALA A 277 -9.14 -15.84 8.73
CA ALA A 277 -9.53 -17.24 8.66
C ALA A 277 -10.02 -17.78 10.02
N LYS A 278 -9.38 -17.40 11.13
CA LYS A 278 -9.83 -17.78 12.48
C LYS A 278 -11.20 -17.17 12.80
N ALA A 279 -11.40 -15.89 12.48
CA ALA A 279 -12.69 -15.22 12.68
C ALA A 279 -13.80 -15.87 11.85
N ILE A 280 -13.54 -16.17 10.58
CA ILE A 280 -14.50 -16.87 9.69
C ILE A 280 -14.85 -18.25 10.25
N LYS A 281 -13.85 -19.03 10.68
CA LYS A 281 -14.09 -20.36 11.29
C LYS A 281 -14.93 -20.26 12.56
N ALA A 282 -14.64 -19.28 13.43
CA ALA A 282 -15.37 -19.07 14.67
C ALA A 282 -16.82 -18.65 14.42
N GLU A 283 -17.04 -17.72 13.49
CA GLU A 283 -18.38 -17.29 13.10
C GLU A 283 -19.19 -18.45 12.50
N ALA A 284 -18.59 -19.19 11.57
CA ALA A 284 -19.24 -20.34 10.95
C ALA A 284 -19.64 -21.39 11.99
N TYR A 285 -18.74 -21.67 12.94
CA TYR A 285 -19.04 -22.56 14.06
C TYR A 285 -20.22 -22.05 14.92
N ASN A 286 -20.22 -20.76 15.27
CA ASN A 286 -21.30 -20.14 16.05
C ASN A 286 -22.65 -20.18 15.33
N LEU A 287 -22.64 -20.02 14.01
CA LEU A 287 -23.82 -20.05 13.17
C LEU A 287 -24.24 -21.47 12.74
N GLY A 288 -23.51 -22.53 13.15
CA GLY A 288 -23.80 -23.90 12.72
C GLY A 288 -23.56 -24.14 11.23
N VAL A 289 -22.75 -23.31 10.58
CA VAL A 289 -22.42 -23.41 9.16
C VAL A 289 -21.13 -24.18 8.98
N SER A 290 -21.13 -25.19 8.11
CA SER A 290 -19.91 -25.86 7.68
C SER A 290 -19.23 -25.07 6.56
N VAL A 291 -17.97 -24.69 6.78
CA VAL A 291 -17.14 -23.98 5.82
C VAL A 291 -15.94 -24.83 5.39
N THR A 292 -15.64 -24.87 4.10
CA THR A 292 -14.48 -25.58 3.56
C THR A 292 -13.20 -24.76 3.72
N GLU A 293 -12.03 -25.42 3.77
CA GLU A 293 -10.73 -24.73 3.78
C GLU A 293 -10.58 -23.78 2.58
N GLN A 294 -11.06 -24.19 1.40
CA GLN A 294 -11.01 -23.37 0.20
C GLN A 294 -11.89 -22.11 0.31
N SER A 295 -13.09 -22.22 0.90
CA SER A 295 -13.96 -21.06 1.14
C SER A 295 -13.29 -20.07 2.11
N ILE A 296 -12.65 -20.58 3.16
CA ILE A 296 -11.91 -19.76 4.11
C ILE A 296 -10.73 -19.06 3.42
N LEU A 297 -9.97 -19.78 2.60
CA LEU A 297 -8.86 -19.20 1.83
C LEU A 297 -9.35 -18.09 0.89
N ASN A 298 -10.40 -18.35 0.12
CA ASN A 298 -10.95 -17.37 -0.82
C ASN A 298 -11.42 -16.10 -0.10
N ASN A 299 -12.16 -16.25 1.00
CA ASN A 299 -12.63 -15.12 1.79
C ASN A 299 -11.49 -14.34 2.43
N ALA A 300 -10.49 -15.03 2.98
CA ALA A 300 -9.29 -14.38 3.52
C ALA A 300 -8.54 -13.61 2.43
N GLN A 301 -8.37 -14.18 1.23
CA GLN A 301 -7.77 -13.51 0.07
C GLN A 301 -8.56 -12.28 -0.36
N TYR A 302 -9.89 -12.36 -0.44
CA TYR A 302 -10.71 -11.20 -0.81
C TYR A 302 -10.63 -10.09 0.24
N LEU A 303 -10.61 -10.44 1.52
CA LEU A 303 -10.52 -9.48 2.62
C LEU A 303 -9.19 -8.73 2.58
N VAL A 304 -8.05 -9.44 2.49
CA VAL A 304 -6.73 -8.79 2.45
C VAL A 304 -6.47 -8.01 1.16
N ARG A 305 -7.21 -8.29 0.09
CA ARG A 305 -7.18 -7.54 -1.18
C ARG A 305 -8.14 -6.34 -1.17
N GLY A 306 -8.91 -6.13 -0.10
CA GLY A 306 -9.90 -5.06 -0.01
C GLY A 306 -11.12 -5.27 -0.92
N LEU A 307 -11.38 -6.49 -1.37
CA LEU A 307 -12.51 -6.83 -2.24
C LEU A 307 -13.80 -7.14 -1.46
N THR A 308 -13.69 -7.41 -0.16
CA THR A 308 -14.81 -7.63 0.75
C THR A 308 -14.48 -7.17 2.17
N THR A 309 -15.46 -7.18 3.06
CA THR A 309 -15.30 -6.87 4.50
C THR A 309 -15.71 -8.07 5.35
N MET A 310 -15.24 -8.11 6.60
CA MET A 310 -15.67 -9.15 7.55
C MET A 310 -17.19 -9.11 7.75
N GLU A 311 -17.77 -7.93 7.84
CA GLU A 311 -19.22 -7.73 7.98
C GLU A 311 -20.01 -8.36 6.83
N LYS A 312 -19.58 -8.18 5.58
CA LYS A 312 -20.23 -8.80 4.41
C LYS A 312 -20.12 -10.33 4.45
N ILE A 313 -18.97 -10.85 4.87
CA ILE A 313 -18.74 -12.29 5.02
C ILE A 313 -19.66 -12.86 6.12
N GLN A 314 -19.75 -12.19 7.27
CA GLN A 314 -20.64 -12.58 8.38
C GLN A 314 -22.11 -12.53 7.96
N GLY A 315 -22.53 -11.49 7.24
CA GLY A 315 -23.88 -11.37 6.70
C GLY A 315 -24.25 -12.53 5.78
N SER A 316 -23.36 -12.89 4.84
CA SER A 316 -23.58 -14.04 3.95
C SER A 316 -23.63 -15.37 4.71
N MET A 317 -22.79 -15.56 5.73
CA MET A 317 -22.87 -16.76 6.58
C MET A 317 -24.17 -16.81 7.37
N ARG A 318 -24.69 -15.67 7.81
CA ARG A 318 -25.97 -15.57 8.53
C ARG A 318 -27.16 -15.90 7.62
N GLU A 319 -27.16 -15.41 6.39
CA GLU A 319 -28.16 -15.80 5.38
C GLU A 319 -28.10 -17.31 5.09
N GLN A 320 -26.90 -17.86 4.96
CA GLN A 320 -26.71 -19.31 4.79
C GLN A 320 -27.23 -20.10 6.00
N ALA A 321 -26.95 -19.63 7.22
CA ALA A 321 -27.44 -20.24 8.45
C ALA A 321 -28.97 -20.20 8.53
N ALA A 322 -29.60 -19.05 8.21
CA ALA A 322 -31.05 -18.93 8.18
C ALA A 322 -31.71 -19.90 7.18
N GLY A 323 -31.06 -20.15 6.03
CA GLY A 323 -31.49 -21.16 5.07
C GLY A 323 -31.29 -22.61 5.55
N LEU A 324 -30.23 -22.86 6.32
CA LEU A 324 -29.95 -24.19 6.89
C LEU A 324 -30.85 -24.52 8.08
N TYR A 325 -31.34 -23.51 8.80
CA TYR A 325 -32.14 -23.64 10.01
C TYR A 325 -33.44 -22.82 9.90
N PRO A 326 -34.38 -23.19 9.01
CA PRO A 326 -35.52 -22.33 8.69
C PRO A 326 -36.41 -21.97 9.88
N ALA A 327 -36.58 -22.88 10.84
CA ALA A 327 -37.36 -22.63 12.06
C ALA A 327 -36.77 -21.52 12.95
N PHE A 328 -35.48 -21.25 12.80
CA PHE A 328 -34.71 -20.26 13.55
C PHE A 328 -34.31 -19.06 12.68
N GLY A 329 -34.72 -19.03 11.41
CA GLY A 329 -34.23 -18.08 10.42
C GLY A 329 -34.39 -16.62 10.83
N GLU A 330 -35.56 -16.24 11.35
CA GLU A 330 -35.80 -14.86 11.81
C GLU A 330 -34.89 -14.47 12.98
N GLN A 331 -34.69 -15.38 13.95
CA GLN A 331 -33.84 -15.14 15.11
C GLN A 331 -32.37 -15.02 14.70
N ILE A 332 -31.92 -15.88 13.79
CA ILE A 332 -30.56 -15.83 13.23
C ILE A 332 -30.34 -14.49 12.51
N MET A 333 -31.27 -14.09 11.64
CA MET A 333 -31.20 -12.81 10.93
C MET A 333 -31.19 -11.62 11.91
N ALA A 334 -31.95 -11.71 13.00
CA ALA A 334 -31.98 -10.71 14.06
C ALA A 334 -30.72 -10.65 14.94
N GLY A 335 -29.82 -11.64 14.88
CA GLY A 335 -28.56 -11.62 15.64
C GLY A 335 -28.23 -12.86 16.44
N ALA A 336 -29.17 -13.78 16.64
CA ALA A 336 -28.94 -14.97 17.44
C ALA A 336 -27.97 -15.92 16.73
N SER A 337 -27.07 -16.53 17.50
CA SER A 337 -26.23 -17.61 17.01
C SER A 337 -26.93 -18.96 17.13
N MET A 338 -26.58 -19.92 16.28
CA MET A 338 -27.13 -21.26 16.39
C MET A 338 -26.59 -22.03 17.60
N ASN A 339 -25.41 -21.69 18.09
CA ASN A 339 -24.91 -22.21 19.36
C ASN A 339 -25.82 -21.82 20.53
N GLU A 340 -26.27 -20.56 20.60
CA GLU A 340 -27.22 -20.11 21.63
C GLU A 340 -28.57 -20.82 21.49
N LEU A 341 -29.10 -20.90 20.28
CA LEU A 341 -30.42 -21.48 20.02
C LEU A 341 -30.46 -23.00 20.24
N ALA A 342 -29.35 -23.69 19.96
CA ALA A 342 -29.23 -25.14 20.17
C ALA A 342 -28.85 -25.52 21.61
N GLN A 343 -28.47 -24.55 22.45
CA GLN A 343 -27.96 -24.81 23.80
C GLN A 343 -28.88 -25.70 24.67
N PRO A 344 -30.21 -25.56 24.64
CA PRO A 344 -31.09 -26.47 25.40
C PRO A 344 -30.99 -27.93 24.96
N TYR A 345 -30.81 -28.19 23.65
CA TYR A 345 -30.61 -29.54 23.13
C TYR A 345 -29.22 -30.09 23.47
N VAL A 346 -28.19 -29.23 23.45
CA VAL A 346 -26.84 -29.57 23.91
C VAL A 346 -26.87 -30.03 25.37
N GLN A 347 -27.58 -29.29 26.24
CA GLN A 347 -27.72 -29.60 27.65
C GLN A 347 -28.37 -30.98 27.85
N VAL A 348 -29.55 -31.21 27.25
CA VAL A 348 -30.28 -32.48 27.37
C VAL A 348 -29.43 -33.65 26.88
N LEU A 349 -28.77 -33.52 25.72
CA LEU A 349 -27.99 -34.61 25.16
C LEU A 349 -26.77 -34.94 26.03
N ALA A 350 -26.06 -33.93 26.52
CA ALA A 350 -24.88 -34.11 27.36
C ALA A 350 -25.25 -34.74 28.72
N GLU A 351 -26.32 -34.27 29.35
CA GLU A 351 -26.81 -34.79 30.63
C GLU A 351 -27.29 -36.24 30.52
N GLU A 352 -28.18 -36.52 29.56
CA GLU A 352 -28.76 -37.86 29.39
C GLU A 352 -27.70 -38.90 29.00
N LEU A 353 -26.70 -38.52 28.21
CA LEU A 353 -25.61 -39.42 27.82
C LEU A 353 -24.40 -39.38 28.77
N GLN A 354 -24.41 -38.50 29.77
CA GLN A 354 -23.31 -38.30 30.72
C GLN A 354 -21.96 -38.05 30.01
N ILE A 355 -21.99 -37.26 28.94
CA ILE A 355 -20.81 -36.88 28.16
C ILE A 355 -20.47 -35.41 28.39
N PRO A 356 -19.18 -35.01 28.26
CA PRO A 356 -18.79 -33.62 28.41
C PRO A 356 -19.55 -32.70 27.44
N HIS A 357 -20.01 -31.53 27.92
CA HIS A 357 -20.66 -30.53 27.06
C HIS A 357 -19.77 -30.05 25.91
N THR A 358 -18.44 -30.15 26.04
CA THR A 358 -17.48 -29.80 24.98
C THR A 358 -17.54 -30.75 23.77
N ASP A 359 -18.08 -31.95 23.96
CA ASP A 359 -18.14 -32.99 22.93
C ASP A 359 -19.46 -32.91 22.14
N VAL A 360 -20.36 -32.01 22.55
CA VAL A 360 -21.69 -31.84 22.00
C VAL A 360 -21.86 -30.43 21.46
N ASN A 361 -22.33 -30.30 20.22
CA ASN A 361 -22.56 -28.99 19.60
C ASN A 361 -23.66 -29.08 18.53
N VAL A 362 -23.95 -27.96 17.87
CA VAL A 362 -24.99 -27.87 16.83
C VAL A 362 -24.79 -28.83 15.65
N PHE A 363 -23.55 -29.29 15.40
CA PHE A 363 -23.24 -30.25 14.34
C PHE A 363 -23.44 -31.70 14.77
N THR A 364 -23.67 -31.98 16.07
CA THR A 364 -23.93 -33.34 16.57
C THR A 364 -25.17 -33.93 15.89
N PRO A 365 -25.11 -35.13 15.28
CA PRO A 365 -26.19 -35.65 14.43
C PRO A 365 -27.58 -35.65 15.07
N LYS A 366 -27.68 -36.01 16.36
CA LYS A 366 -28.95 -36.00 17.11
C LYS A 366 -29.52 -34.59 17.26
N ILE A 367 -28.68 -33.61 17.59
CA ILE A 367 -29.09 -32.21 17.71
C ILE A 367 -29.51 -31.68 16.35
N LYS A 368 -28.70 -31.91 15.31
CA LYS A 368 -29.03 -31.50 13.94
C LYS A 368 -30.37 -32.07 13.47
N ALA A 369 -30.68 -33.32 13.79
CA ALA A 369 -31.96 -33.94 13.46
C ALA A 369 -33.13 -33.32 14.24
N ALA A 370 -32.92 -32.95 15.51
CA ALA A 370 -33.94 -32.33 16.34
C ALA A 370 -34.28 -30.91 15.89
N ILE A 371 -33.27 -30.09 15.58
CA ILE A 371 -33.45 -28.67 15.22
C ILE A 371 -33.92 -28.46 13.78
N ASN A 372 -33.64 -29.39 12.86
CA ASN A 372 -34.04 -29.31 11.44
C ASN A 372 -35.23 -30.21 11.09
N ARG A 373 -36.04 -30.58 12.08
CA ARG A 373 -37.24 -31.36 11.84
C ARG A 373 -38.29 -30.54 11.08
N VAL A 374 -39.06 -31.23 10.25
CA VAL A 374 -40.27 -30.72 9.62
C VAL A 374 -41.51 -31.44 10.15
N ASP A 375 -42.63 -30.74 10.20
CA ASP A 375 -43.92 -31.31 10.55
C ASP A 375 -44.54 -32.11 9.38
N ALA A 376 -45.73 -32.68 9.60
CA ALA A 376 -46.45 -33.46 8.58
C ALA A 376 -46.83 -32.64 7.32
N LYS A 377 -46.81 -31.30 7.41
CA LYS A 377 -47.08 -30.38 6.30
C LYS A 377 -45.79 -29.89 5.63
N GLY A 378 -44.64 -30.45 6.01
CA GLY A 378 -43.33 -30.04 5.51
C GLY A 378 -42.85 -28.69 6.04
N GLN A 379 -43.51 -28.13 7.06
CA GLN A 379 -43.12 -26.86 7.67
C GLN A 379 -42.03 -27.06 8.72
N PRO A 380 -41.07 -26.12 8.86
CA PRO A 380 -40.04 -26.20 9.90
C PRO A 380 -40.67 -26.25 11.30
N ALA A 381 -40.40 -27.32 12.04
CA ALA A 381 -40.95 -27.55 13.37
C ALA A 381 -39.93 -28.34 14.22
N PRO A 382 -39.01 -27.64 14.93
CA PRO A 382 -38.02 -28.28 15.78
C PRO A 382 -38.67 -29.19 16.81
N MET A 383 -37.99 -30.29 17.13
CA MET A 383 -38.46 -31.24 18.14
C MET A 383 -38.57 -30.57 19.52
N GLY A 384 -39.68 -30.74 20.23
CA GLY A 384 -39.80 -30.25 21.60
C GLY A 384 -38.79 -30.92 22.53
N LEU A 385 -38.34 -30.24 23.59
CA LEU A 385 -37.30 -30.77 24.49
C LEU A 385 -37.69 -32.08 25.18
N SER A 386 -38.97 -32.27 25.52
CA SER A 386 -39.45 -33.54 26.09
C SER A 386 -39.31 -34.69 25.09
N GLU A 387 -39.76 -34.49 23.86
CA GLU A 387 -39.65 -35.49 22.78
C GLU A 387 -38.18 -35.79 22.45
N PHE A 388 -37.32 -34.77 22.47
CA PHE A 388 -35.89 -34.95 22.30
C PHE A 388 -35.26 -35.76 23.43
N THR A 389 -35.64 -35.50 24.68
CA THR A 389 -35.20 -36.28 25.84
C THR A 389 -35.56 -37.76 25.69
N ASP A 390 -36.81 -38.04 25.29
CA ASP A 390 -37.27 -39.41 25.05
C ASP A 390 -36.51 -40.07 23.89
N MET A 391 -36.24 -39.33 22.81
CA MET A 391 -35.42 -39.80 21.70
C MET A 391 -33.99 -40.17 22.16
N VAL A 392 -33.38 -39.38 23.04
CA VAL A 392 -32.04 -39.67 23.60
C VAL A 392 -32.07 -40.91 24.49
N ARG A 393 -33.05 -41.04 25.38
CA ARG A 393 -33.20 -42.19 26.29
C ARG A 393 -33.45 -43.51 25.58
N ASN A 394 -34.05 -43.47 24.39
CA ASN A 394 -34.28 -44.65 23.57
C ASN A 394 -33.04 -45.07 22.76
N ASP A 395 -31.96 -44.28 22.76
CA ASP A 395 -30.73 -44.63 22.06
C ASP A 395 -29.95 -45.75 22.78
N PRO A 396 -29.34 -46.71 22.05
CA PRO A 396 -28.52 -47.75 22.66
C PRO A 396 -27.34 -47.24 23.50
N SER A 397 -26.79 -46.07 23.19
CA SER A 397 -25.73 -45.44 23.99
C SER A 397 -26.20 -45.00 25.37
N TRP A 398 -27.46 -44.60 25.52
CA TRP A 398 -28.04 -44.23 26.81
C TRP A 398 -28.03 -45.41 27.80
N ARG A 399 -28.21 -46.64 27.31
CA ARG A 399 -28.17 -47.85 28.15
C ARG A 399 -26.83 -48.09 28.84
N LYS A 400 -25.77 -47.39 28.43
CA LYS A 400 -24.42 -47.49 29.03
C LYS A 400 -24.18 -46.47 30.15
N THR A 401 -25.13 -45.57 30.42
CA THR A 401 -24.99 -44.53 31.44
C THR A 401 -25.37 -45.04 32.83
N SER A 402 -24.89 -44.37 33.87
CA SER A 402 -25.31 -44.70 35.25
C SER A 402 -26.79 -44.40 35.49
N ALA A 403 -27.34 -43.36 34.84
CA ALA A 403 -28.77 -43.04 34.92
C ALA A 403 -29.66 -44.19 34.37
N ALA A 404 -29.23 -44.87 33.31
CA ALA A 404 -29.93 -46.05 32.80
C ALA A 404 -29.84 -47.25 33.76
N ALA A 405 -28.68 -47.45 34.37
CA ALA A 405 -28.47 -48.48 35.39
C ALA A 405 -29.36 -48.25 36.61
N ASP A 406 -29.43 -47.01 37.13
CA ASP A 406 -30.26 -46.63 38.26
C ASP A 406 -31.76 -46.79 37.96
N LYS A 407 -32.20 -46.40 36.76
CA LYS A 407 -33.59 -46.61 36.32
C LYS A 407 -33.93 -48.10 36.30
N THR A 408 -33.03 -48.94 35.79
CA THR A 408 -33.23 -50.40 35.74
C THR A 408 -33.25 -51.01 37.14
N LEU A 409 -32.36 -50.57 38.03
CA LEU A 409 -32.34 -50.99 39.43
C LEU A 409 -33.62 -50.58 40.17
N ASN A 410 -34.12 -49.36 39.95
CA ASN A 410 -35.36 -48.90 40.57
C ASN A 410 -36.59 -49.64 40.06
N ILE A 411 -36.69 -49.91 38.75
CA ILE A 411 -37.74 -50.77 38.20
C ILE A 411 -37.64 -52.18 38.78
N GLY A 412 -36.43 -52.74 38.88
CA GLY A 412 -36.20 -54.04 39.52
C GLY A 412 -36.66 -54.06 40.98
N ARG A 413 -36.33 -53.01 41.76
CA ARG A 413 -36.80 -52.85 43.14
C ARG A 413 -38.33 -52.73 43.22
N GLN A 414 -38.96 -51.97 42.32
CA GLN A 414 -40.41 -51.84 42.27
C GLN A 414 -41.07 -53.18 41.96
N VAL A 415 -40.59 -53.91 40.96
CA VAL A 415 -41.10 -55.25 40.61
C VAL A 415 -40.93 -56.22 41.78
N LEU A 416 -39.78 -56.21 42.45
CA LEU A 416 -39.56 -57.04 43.65
C LEU A 416 -40.50 -56.65 44.79
N SER A 417 -40.75 -55.36 44.99
CA SER A 417 -41.73 -54.85 45.95
C SER A 417 -43.15 -55.31 45.61
N ASP A 418 -43.58 -55.18 44.34
CA ASP A 418 -44.89 -55.59 43.85
C ASP A 418 -45.10 -57.11 43.93
N MET A 419 -44.02 -57.89 43.88
CA MET A 419 -44.00 -59.34 44.09
C MET A 419 -43.91 -59.77 45.56
N GLY A 420 -43.87 -58.82 46.50
CA GLY A 420 -43.77 -59.10 47.95
C GLY A 420 -42.40 -59.58 48.42
N LEU A 421 -41.35 -59.35 47.63
CA LEU A 421 -39.97 -59.80 47.89
C LEU A 421 -39.03 -58.66 48.33
N GLY A 422 -39.58 -57.53 48.80
CA GLY A 422 -38.82 -56.33 49.15
C GLY A 422 -37.88 -56.52 50.35
N PHE A 423 -36.64 -56.02 50.23
CA PHE A 423 -35.69 -55.75 51.32
C PHE A 423 -35.87 -54.34 51.86
#